data_AF-A0A7V9ZYP1-F1
#
_entry.id   AF-A0A7V9ZYP1-F1
#
_cell.length_a   1.000
_cell.length_b   1.000
_cell.length_c   1.000
_cell.angle_alpha   90.00
_cell.angle_beta   90.00
_cell.angle_gamma   90.00
#
_symmetry.space_group_name_H-M   'P 1'
#
loop_
_entity.id
_entity.type
_entity.pdbx_description
1 polymer ?
#
loop_
_entity_poly.entity_id
_entity_poly.type
_entity_poly.pdbx_seq_one_letter_code
_entity_poly.pdbx_strand_id
1 'polypeptide(L)'
;VISFRVLKAGDAGRKATLAGELEWMGTRVFTPASGILFLFGILLVINGNLSWGEPFIGGGIAIWLVSTVLGIAFFGPELGRIQKLTDAEGADSPAVMTRVDRLLLVSRVELGLLILAVFLMSAKPGGNI
;
A
#
# COMPACT_ATOMS: atom_id res chain seq x y z
N VAL A 1 12.31 1.15 -9.69
CA VAL A 1 13.13 0.72 -10.86
C VAL A 1 14.45 0.04 -10.46
N ILE A 2 15.06 0.37 -9.31
CA ILE A 2 16.28 -0.32 -8.82
C ILE A 2 16.00 -1.75 -8.29
N SER A 3 14.77 -2.05 -7.89
CA SER A 3 14.37 -3.32 -7.23
C SER A 3 14.46 -4.58 -8.11
N PHE A 4 14.34 -4.47 -9.44
CA PHE A 4 14.31 -5.65 -10.32
C PHE A 4 15.69 -6.26 -10.60
N ARG A 5 16.79 -5.50 -10.48
CA ARG A 5 18.15 -6.02 -10.73
C ARG A 5 18.70 -6.84 -9.56
N VAL A 6 18.27 -6.53 -8.34
CA VAL A 6 18.67 -7.30 -7.13
C VAL A 6 17.93 -8.64 -7.08
N LEU A 7 16.68 -8.70 -7.52
CA LEU A 7 15.91 -9.94 -7.58
C LEU A 7 16.50 -10.97 -8.56
N LYS A 8 17.15 -10.51 -9.63
CA LYS A 8 17.74 -11.34 -10.69
C LYS A 8 19.15 -11.86 -10.37
N ALA A 9 19.81 -11.32 -9.35
CA ALA A 9 21.20 -11.66 -9.02
C ALA A 9 21.40 -12.95 -8.19
N GLY A 10 20.32 -13.66 -7.82
CA GLY A 10 20.41 -14.95 -7.11
C GLY A 10 20.87 -14.88 -5.65
N ASP A 11 21.20 -13.70 -5.13
CA ASP A 11 21.67 -13.52 -3.75
C ASP A 11 20.48 -13.50 -2.78
N ALA A 12 20.13 -14.68 -2.26
CA ALA A 12 19.06 -14.89 -1.29
C ALA A 12 19.23 -14.02 -0.03
N GLY A 13 20.48 -13.77 0.39
CA GLY A 13 20.78 -12.92 1.54
C GLY A 13 20.35 -11.46 1.30
N ARG A 14 20.63 -10.94 0.10
CA ARG A 14 20.30 -9.56 -0.26
C ARG A 14 18.79 -9.33 -0.44
N LYS A 15 18.07 -10.35 -0.90
CA LYS A 15 16.59 -10.33 -0.96
C LYS A 15 15.98 -10.27 0.44
N ALA A 16 16.51 -11.05 1.39
CA ALA A 16 16.03 -11.06 2.78
C ALA A 16 16.30 -9.72 3.48
N THR A 17 17.49 -9.12 3.30
CA THR A 17 17.78 -7.79 3.84
C THR A 17 16.82 -6.72 3.30
N LEU A 18 16.59 -6.72 1.99
CA LEU A 18 15.68 -5.76 1.35
C LEU A 18 14.23 -5.94 1.84
N ALA A 19 13.78 -7.18 2.02
CA ALA A 19 12.46 -7.45 2.58
C ALA A 19 12.32 -6.90 4.00
N GLY A 20 13.33 -7.08 4.85
CA GLY A 20 13.35 -6.54 6.21
C GLY A 20 13.39 -5.00 6.25
N GLU A 21 14.15 -4.36 5.36
CA GLU A 21 14.16 -2.90 5.22
C GLU A 21 12.78 -2.35 4.82
N LEU A 22 12.13 -3.01 3.86
CA LEU A 22 10.79 -2.63 3.41
C LEU A 22 9.73 -2.82 4.51
N GLU A 23 9.82 -3.90 5.29
CA GLU A 23 8.93 -4.13 6.44
C GLU A 23 9.12 -3.06 7.52
N TRP A 24 10.37 -2.73 7.85
CA TRP A 24 10.68 -1.68 8.82
C TRP A 24 10.16 -0.32 8.34
N MET A 25 10.42 0.05 7.08
CA MET A 25 9.92 1.29 6.49
C MET A 25 8.39 1.33 6.48
N GLY A 26 7.74 0.24 6.09
CA GLY A 26 6.28 0.14 6.06
C GLY A 26 5.67 0.39 7.44
N THR A 27 6.15 -0.32 8.45
CA THR A 27 5.56 -0.30 9.80
C THR A 27 5.94 0.93 10.62
N ARG A 28 7.19 1.43 10.52
CA ARG A 28 7.71 2.52 11.36
C ARG A 28 7.61 3.89 10.71
N VAL A 29 7.54 3.97 9.38
CA VAL A 29 7.55 5.25 8.66
C VAL A 29 6.23 5.45 7.93
N PHE A 30 5.84 4.50 7.07
CA PHE A 30 4.69 4.66 6.20
C PHE A 30 3.37 4.68 6.99
N THR A 31 3.16 3.73 7.91
CA THR A 31 1.93 3.66 8.71
C THR A 31 1.73 4.89 9.61
N PRO A 32 2.74 5.36 10.38
CA PRO A 32 2.57 6.61 11.14
C PRO A 32 2.35 7.83 10.23
N ALA A 33 3.07 7.92 9.11
CA ALA A 33 2.90 9.02 8.15
C ALA A 33 1.50 9.03 7.52
N SER A 34 0.93 7.86 7.20
CA SER A 34 -0.43 7.77 6.64
C SER A 34 -1.49 8.18 7.65
N GLY A 35 -1.29 7.86 8.94
CA GLY A 35 -2.14 8.34 10.03
C GLY A 35 -2.07 9.85 10.20
N ILE A 36 -0.86 10.42 10.18
CA ILE A 36 -0.65 11.87 10.23
C ILE A 36 -1.31 12.56 9.03
N LEU A 37 -1.13 12.03 7.82
CA LEU A 37 -1.76 12.54 6.60
C LEU A 37 -3.28 12.56 6.72
N PHE A 38 -3.88 11.50 7.26
CA PHE A 38 -5.33 11.43 7.50
C PHE A 38 -5.81 12.50 8.48
N LEU A 39 -5.08 12.70 9.59
CA LEU A 39 -5.38 13.77 10.55
C LEU A 39 -5.31 15.16 9.90
N PHE A 40 -4.29 15.40 9.07
CA PHE A 40 -4.22 16.65 8.30
C PHE A 40 -5.38 16.82 7.32
N GLY A 41 -5.83 15.73 6.69
CA GLY A 41 -7.05 15.74 5.88
C GLY A 41 -8.26 16.22 6.67
N ILE A 42 -8.49 15.66 7.87
CA ILE A 42 -9.58 16.07 8.78
C ILE A 42 -9.44 17.55 9.16
N LEU A 43 -8.24 17.98 9.55
CA LEU A 43 -7.99 19.38 9.92
C LEU A 43 -8.24 20.33 8.75
N LEU A 44 -7.96 19.93 7.51
CA LEU A 44 -8.22 20.73 6.33
C LEU A 44 -9.72 20.92 6.11
N VAL A 45 -10.54 19.88 6.31
CA VAL A 45 -12.01 19.99 6.21
C VAL A 45 -12.56 20.98 7.23
N ILE A 46 -12.09 20.86 8.48
CA ILE A 46 -12.53 21.73 9.59
C ILE A 46 -12.11 23.19 9.36
N ASN A 47 -10.83 23.44 9.05
CA ASN A 47 -10.31 24.80 8.89
C ASN A 47 -10.70 25.45 7.56
N GLY A 48 -10.91 24.64 6.51
CA GLY A 48 -11.32 25.09 5.19
C GLY A 48 -12.82 25.33 5.07
N ASN A 49 -13.61 25.07 6.13
CA ASN A 49 -15.08 25.12 6.13
C ASN A 49 -15.71 24.32 4.97
N LEU A 50 -15.09 23.19 4.61
CA LEU A 50 -15.55 22.32 3.53
C LEU A 50 -16.70 21.45 4.04
N SER A 51 -17.69 21.19 3.19
CA SER A 51 -18.80 20.30 3.53
C SER A 51 -18.34 18.84 3.54
N TRP A 52 -18.63 18.09 4.60
CA TRP A 52 -18.37 16.64 4.65
C TRP A 52 -19.12 15.84 3.58
N GLY A 53 -20.16 16.42 2.98
CA GLY A 53 -20.91 15.83 1.87
C GLY A 53 -20.20 15.89 0.52
N GLU A 54 -19.04 16.56 0.44
CA GLU A 54 -18.27 16.66 -0.79
C GLU A 54 -17.78 15.28 -1.26
N PRO A 55 -18.05 14.88 -2.52
CA PRO A 55 -17.71 13.54 -3.01
C PRO A 55 -16.22 13.21 -2.90
N PHE A 56 -15.34 14.21 -3.05
CA PHE A 56 -13.89 14.01 -2.94
C PHE A 56 -13.43 13.76 -1.49
N ILE A 57 -14.13 14.32 -0.49
CA ILE A 57 -13.82 14.09 0.93
C ILE A 57 -14.24 12.67 1.30
N GLY A 58 -15.51 12.32 1.04
CA GLY A 58 -16.03 10.98 1.33
C GLY A 58 -15.26 9.89 0.57
N GLY A 59 -15.01 10.11 -0.72
CA GLY A 59 -14.24 9.18 -1.57
C GLY A 59 -12.80 9.03 -1.11
N GLY A 60 -12.12 10.11 -0.71
CA GLY A 60 -10.77 10.07 -0.17
C GLY A 60 -10.67 9.28 1.13
N ILE A 61 -11.60 9.51 2.06
CA ILE A 61 -11.67 8.77 3.33
C ILE A 61 -11.94 7.28 3.05
N ALA A 62 -12.87 6.97 2.16
CA ALA A 62 -13.19 5.59 1.80
C ALA A 62 -11.97 4.86 1.20
N ILE A 63 -11.26 5.50 0.26
CA ILE A 63 -10.05 4.91 -0.33
C ILE A 63 -8.97 4.72 0.73
N TRP A 64 -8.71 5.74 1.56
CA TRP A 64 -7.72 5.63 2.63
C TRP A 64 -8.05 4.49 3.61
N LEU A 65 -9.33 4.30 3.97
CA LEU A 65 -9.77 3.19 4.81
C LEU A 65 -9.52 1.84 4.14
N VAL A 66 -9.91 1.68 2.87
CA VAL A 66 -9.69 0.43 2.12
C VAL A 66 -8.20 0.11 2.02
N SER A 67 -7.38 1.09 1.65
CA SER A 67 -5.92 0.99 1.58
C SER A 67 -5.29 0.58 2.91
N THR A 68 -5.74 1.19 4.01
CA THR A 68 -5.24 0.88 5.36
C THR A 68 -5.60 -0.54 5.77
N VAL A 69 -6.84 -0.97 5.50
CA VAL A 69 -7.28 -2.35 5.78
C VAL A 69 -6.50 -3.35 4.94
N LEU A 70 -6.28 -3.09 3.65
CA LEU A 70 -5.44 -3.96 2.79
C LEU A 70 -4.01 -4.05 3.32
N GLY A 71 -3.41 -2.91 3.70
CA GLY A 71 -2.10 -2.82 4.32
C GLY A 71 -1.94 -3.75 5.53
N ILE A 72 -2.86 -3.63 6.49
CA ILE A 72 -2.79 -4.34 7.77
C ILE A 72 -3.23 -5.82 7.63
N ALA A 73 -4.35 -6.07 6.96
CA ALA A 73 -4.99 -7.39 6.95
C ALA A 73 -4.48 -8.31 5.85
N PHE A 74 -3.96 -7.77 4.73
CA PHE A 74 -3.52 -8.57 3.60
C PHE A 74 -2.00 -8.58 3.44
N PHE A 75 -1.36 -7.42 3.26
CA PHE A 75 0.06 -7.36 2.89
C PHE A 75 0.98 -7.94 3.96
N GLY A 76 0.80 -7.57 5.24
CA GLY A 76 1.61 -8.10 6.33
C GLY A 76 1.57 -9.64 6.43
N PRO A 77 0.39 -10.26 6.62
CA PRO A 77 0.26 -11.71 6.71
C PRO A 77 0.70 -12.44 5.44
N GLU A 78 0.43 -11.90 4.26
CA GLU A 78 0.76 -12.56 2.98
C GLU A 78 2.27 -12.59 2.74
N LEU A 79 2.99 -11.51 3.05
CA LEU A 79 4.47 -11.48 2.98
C LEU A 79 5.09 -12.53 3.92
N GLY A 80 4.60 -12.64 5.15
CA GLY A 80 5.08 -13.67 6.09
C GLY A 80 4.77 -15.10 5.63
N ARG A 81 3.65 -15.33 4.94
CA ARG A 81 3.32 -16.63 4.33
C ARG A 81 4.24 -16.96 3.16
N ILE A 82 4.51 -15.99 2.29
CA ILE A 82 5.42 -16.14 1.15
C ILE A 82 6.83 -16.49 1.64
N GLN A 83 7.32 -15.82 2.69
CA GLN A 83 8.64 -16.11 3.25
C GLN A 83 8.73 -17.53 3.80
N LYS A 84 7.76 -17.96 4.63
CA LYS A 84 7.72 -19.33 5.17
C LYS A 84 7.67 -20.41 4.07
N LEU A 85 6.89 -20.17 3.02
CA LEU A 85 6.81 -21.08 1.86
C LEU A 85 8.12 -21.10 1.07
N THR A 86 8.77 -19.95 0.92
CA THR A 86 10.07 -19.82 0.25
C THR A 86 11.15 -20.59 1.00
N ASP A 87 11.16 -20.52 2.34
CA ASP A 87 12.11 -21.25 3.18
C ASP A 87 11.88 -22.78 3.13
N ALA A 88 10.64 -23.22 2.93
CA ALA A 88 10.27 -24.63 2.91
C ALA A 88 10.44 -25.31 1.54
N GLU A 89 10.05 -24.63 0.46
CA GLU A 89 9.95 -25.23 -0.89
C GLU A 89 10.92 -24.60 -1.91
N GLY A 90 11.62 -23.53 -1.55
CA GLY A 90 12.45 -22.74 -2.44
C GLY A 90 11.67 -21.64 -3.16
N ALA A 91 12.38 -20.57 -3.55
CA ALA A 91 11.78 -19.37 -4.14
C ALA A 91 11.11 -19.60 -5.51
N ASP A 92 11.53 -20.63 -6.23
CA ASP A 92 11.03 -20.96 -7.57
C ASP A 92 9.88 -21.98 -7.54
N SER A 93 9.38 -22.33 -6.34
CA SER A 93 8.25 -23.26 -6.24
C SER A 93 6.98 -22.64 -6.87
N PRO A 94 6.15 -23.42 -7.59
CA PRO A 94 4.90 -22.91 -8.15
C PRO A 94 3.94 -22.33 -7.10
N ALA A 95 3.97 -22.87 -5.87
CA ALA A 95 3.15 -22.39 -4.76
C ALA A 95 3.59 -20.99 -4.29
N VAL A 96 4.89 -20.74 -4.21
CA VAL A 96 5.45 -19.41 -3.91
C VAL A 96 5.08 -18.43 -5.02
N MET A 97 5.28 -18.81 -6.28
CA MET A 97 4.99 -17.95 -7.43
C MET A 97 3.52 -17.51 -7.50
N THR A 98 2.57 -18.42 -7.25
CA THR A 98 1.14 -18.10 -7.24
C THR A 98 0.79 -17.04 -6.19
N ARG A 99 1.46 -17.07 -5.02
CA ARG A 99 1.25 -16.10 -3.95
C ARG A 99 1.89 -14.76 -4.25
N VAL A 100 3.09 -14.78 -4.84
CA VAL A 100 3.75 -13.57 -5.33
C VAL A 100 2.89 -12.89 -6.40
N ASP A 101 2.31 -13.64 -7.34
CA ASP A 101 1.43 -13.08 -8.37
C ASP A 101 0.17 -12.44 -7.77
N ARG A 102 -0.43 -13.09 -6.77
CA ARG A 102 -1.57 -12.51 -6.03
C ARG A 102 -1.18 -11.23 -5.30
N LEU A 103 -0.03 -11.22 -4.64
CA LEU A 103 0.52 -10.04 -3.96
C LEU A 103 0.73 -8.88 -4.96
N LEU A 104 1.30 -9.17 -6.13
CA LEU A 104 1.52 -8.18 -7.18
C LEU A 104 0.21 -7.66 -7.77
N LEU A 105 -0.80 -8.51 -7.94
CA LEU A 105 -2.13 -8.10 -8.39
C LEU A 105 -2.77 -7.14 -7.39
N VAL A 106 -2.76 -7.47 -6.10
CA VAL A 106 -3.29 -6.58 -5.06
C VAL A 106 -2.48 -5.27 -4.98
N SER A 107 -1.16 -5.33 -5.14
CA SER A 107 -0.32 -4.13 -5.24
C SER A 107 -0.69 -3.23 -6.42
N ARG A 108 -1.08 -3.79 -7.56
CA ARG A 108 -1.59 -3.01 -8.70
C ARG A 108 -2.94 -2.37 -8.42
N VAL A 109 -3.83 -3.09 -7.72
CA VAL A 109 -5.11 -2.52 -7.26
C VAL A 109 -4.85 -1.35 -6.31
N GLU A 110 -3.93 -1.50 -5.38
CA GLU A 110 -3.54 -0.45 -4.44
C GLU A 110 -2.98 0.78 -5.14
N LEU A 111 -2.14 0.59 -6.16
CA LEU A 111 -1.67 1.67 -7.02
C LEU A 111 -2.83 2.36 -7.77
N GLY A 112 -3.80 1.58 -8.25
CA GLY A 112 -5.02 2.11 -8.87
C GLY A 112 -5.85 2.94 -7.90
N LEU A 113 -6.01 2.49 -6.65
CA LEU A 113 -6.68 3.22 -5.58
C LEU A 113 -5.95 4.52 -5.26
N LEU A 114 -4.62 4.50 -5.19
CA LEU A 114 -3.82 5.70 -4.99
C LEU A 114 -4.02 6.73 -6.11
N ILE A 115 -3.97 6.29 -7.37
CA ILE A 115 -4.22 7.15 -8.54
C ILE A 115 -5.62 7.73 -8.48
N LEU A 116 -6.63 6.90 -8.15
CA LEU A 116 -8.00 7.34 -8.01
C LEU A 116 -8.19 8.36 -6.88
N ALA A 117 -7.54 8.16 -5.74
CA ALA A 117 -7.57 9.11 -4.62
C ALA A 117 -6.96 10.46 -5.02
N VAL A 118 -5.80 10.44 -5.69
CA VAL A 118 -5.18 11.68 -6.20
C VAL A 118 -6.10 12.37 -7.20
N PHE A 119 -6.67 11.62 -8.14
CA PHE A 119 -7.61 12.16 -9.12
C PHE A 119 -8.84 12.80 -8.45
N LEU A 120 -9.47 12.11 -7.49
CA LEU A 120 -10.61 12.64 -6.75
C LEU A 120 -10.28 13.94 -6.03
N MET A 121 -9.11 13.99 -5.37
CA MET A 121 -8.66 15.17 -4.63
C MET A 121 -8.26 16.34 -5.54
N SER A 122 -7.73 16.05 -6.73
CA SER A 122 -7.30 17.08 -7.68
C SER A 122 -8.44 17.61 -8.55
N ALA A 123 -9.29 16.71 -9.05
CA ALA A 123 -10.38 17.06 -9.95
C ALA A 123 -11.63 17.55 -9.21
N LYS A 124 -11.78 17.20 -7.92
CA LYS A 124 -12.90 17.57 -7.04
C LYS A 124 -14.26 17.46 -7.73
N PRO A 125 -14.59 16.30 -8.32
CA PRO A 125 -15.82 16.16 -9.09
C PRO A 125 -17.05 16.38 -8.20
N GLY A 126 -17.96 17.26 -8.65
CA GLY A 126 -19.18 17.60 -7.92
C GLY A 126 -18.98 18.58 -6.75
N GLY A 127 -17.77 19.08 -6.52
CA GLY A 127 -17.52 20.12 -5.53
C GLY A 127 -17.81 21.51 -6.05
N ASN A 128 -18.55 22.28 -5.26
CA ASN A 128 -18.78 23.70 -5.52
C ASN A 128 -17.48 24.43 -5.15
N ILE A 129 -16.64 24.73 -6.14
CA ILE A 129 -15.50 25.66 -5.97
C ILE A 129 -16.00 27.09 -5.76
#